data_AF-A0A3N4M0I5-F1
#
_entry.id   AF-A0A3N4M0I5-F1
#
_cell.length_a   1.000
_cell.length_b   1.000
_cell.length_c   1.000
_cell.angle_alpha   90.00
_cell.angle_beta   90.00
_cell.angle_gamma   90.00
#
_symmetry.space_group_name_H-M   'P 1'
#
loop_
_entity.id
_entity.type
_entity.pdbx_description
1 polymer ?
#
loop_
_entity_poly.entity_id
_entity_poly.type
_entity_poly.pdbx_seq_one_letter_code
_entity_poly.pdbx_strand_id
1 'polypeptide(L)'
;MGLIVEDRGALAVVQEGRLITIGSGPGLEYNKTLMKSSYTKARVLCLAWQNRHTAVAGMAEPTIRVWDIRSQRLVTRMTLGKDTKRRGGSREALIWAVKVLHSGDIVSGYSRGEVMFWDGNLSANQSARGRRLDSRC
;
A
#
# COMPACT_ATOMS: atom_id res chain seq x y z
N MET A 1 3.42 -14.52 8.31
CA MET A 1 4.43 -13.46 8.09
C MET A 1 3.83 -12.15 8.56
N GLY A 2 4.46 -11.48 9.52
CA GLY A 2 4.07 -10.14 9.97
C GLY A 2 5.03 -9.10 9.39
N LEU A 3 4.52 -7.93 9.00
CA LEU A 3 5.33 -6.79 8.56
C LEU A 3 5.19 -5.69 9.61
N ILE A 4 6.29 -5.10 10.07
CA ILE A 4 6.29 -3.96 11.00
C ILE A 4 6.98 -2.79 10.31
N VAL A 5 6.34 -1.62 10.32
CA VAL A 5 6.92 -0.38 9.77
C VAL A 5 6.73 0.74 10.78
N GLU A 6 7.85 1.40 11.12
CA GLU A 6 7.90 2.55 12.03
C GLU A 6 8.25 3.82 11.26
N ASP A 7 7.56 4.93 11.56
CA ASP A 7 8.00 6.28 11.18
C ASP A 7 7.71 7.27 12.32
N ARG A 8 8.77 7.88 12.87
CA ARG A 8 8.69 8.96 13.88
C ARG A 8 7.69 8.67 15.02
N GLY A 9 7.78 7.45 15.57
CA GLY A 9 6.94 6.97 16.66
C GLY A 9 5.58 6.40 16.25
N ALA A 10 5.15 6.51 14.99
CA ALA A 10 3.98 5.79 14.49
C ALA A 10 4.39 4.36 14.08
N LEU A 11 3.83 3.36 14.75
CA LEU A 11 4.05 1.95 14.45
C LEU A 11 2.81 1.37 13.76
N ALA A 12 3.02 0.69 12.63
CA ALA A 12 2.00 -0.09 11.98
C ALA A 12 2.49 -1.50 11.70
N VAL A 13 1.59 -2.46 11.95
CA VAL A 13 1.84 -3.89 11.82
C VAL A 13 0.82 -4.49 10.88
N VAL A 14 1.29 -5.34 9.98
CA VAL A 14 0.44 -6.22 9.19
C VAL A 14 0.42 -7.59 9.86
N GLN A 15 -0.75 -7.99 10.38
CA GLN A 15 -0.95 -9.30 10.99
C GLN A 15 -2.07 -10.04 10.26
N GLU A 16 -1.78 -11.25 9.76
CA GLU A 16 -2.74 -12.04 8.96
C GLU A 16 -3.33 -11.29 7.75
N GLY A 17 -2.57 -10.33 7.20
CA GLY A 17 -3.01 -9.47 6.10
C GLY A 17 -3.91 -8.30 6.52
N ARG A 18 -4.13 -8.08 7.83
CA ARG A 18 -4.83 -6.91 8.37
C ARG A 18 -3.85 -5.82 8.74
N LEU A 19 -4.18 -4.57 8.44
CA LEU A 19 -3.42 -3.41 8.91
C LEU A 19 -3.86 -3.04 10.32
N ILE A 20 -2.89 -3.03 11.24
CA ILE A 20 -3.06 -2.69 12.65
C ILE A 20 -2.11 -1.53 12.95
N THR A 21 -2.56 -0.55 13.73
CA THR A 21 -1.68 0.50 14.26
C THR A 21 -1.41 0.24 15.74
N ILE A 22 -0.18 0.51 16.16
CA ILE A 22 0.29 0.41 17.54
C ILE A 22 0.65 1.82 18.02
N GLY A 23 0.19 2.17 19.22
CA GLY A 23 0.42 3.49 19.81
C GLY A 23 1.88 3.70 20.24
N SER A 24 2.33 4.96 20.19
CA SER A 24 3.62 5.40 20.74
C SER A 24 3.44 5.80 22.20
N GLY A 25 3.31 4.83 23.09
CA GLY A 25 3.35 5.03 24.54
C GLY A 25 4.67 4.52 25.12
N PRO A 26 4.88 4.63 26.45
CA PRO A 26 6.00 3.97 27.13
C PRO A 26 5.97 2.43 27.01
N GLY A 27 4.88 1.87 26.46
CA GLY A 27 4.79 0.48 25.99
C GLY A 27 4.19 0.39 24.58
N LEU A 28 4.46 -0.72 23.90
CA LEU A 28 3.76 -1.08 22.65
C LEU A 28 2.33 -1.49 22.99
N GLU A 29 1.36 -0.61 22.75
CA GLU A 29 -0.06 -0.91 22.96
C GLU A 29 -0.78 -1.06 21.62
N TYR A 30 -1.49 -2.19 21.46
CA TYR A 30 -2.43 -2.36 20.35
C TYR A 30 -3.44 -1.22 20.38
N ASN A 31 -3.47 -0.41 19.31
CA ASN A 31 -4.42 0.68 19.21
C ASN A 31 -5.69 0.18 18.49
N LYS A 32 -5.56 -0.19 17.21
CA LYS A 32 -6.72 -0.58 16.41
C LYS A 32 -6.37 -1.32 15.13
N THR A 33 -7.32 -2.17 14.69
CA THR A 33 -7.34 -2.74 13.34
C THR A 33 -8.01 -1.77 12.37
N LEU A 34 -7.24 -1.20 11.45
CA LEU A 34 -7.73 -0.30 10.40
C LEU A 34 -8.48 -1.09 9.32
N MET A 35 -7.88 -2.18 8.84
CA MET A 35 -8.51 -3.00 7.81
C MET A 35 -8.95 -4.35 8.36
N LYS A 36 -10.26 -4.50 8.56
CA LYS A 36 -10.87 -5.81 8.81
C LYS A 36 -11.01 -6.54 7.47
N SER A 37 -10.26 -7.62 7.28
CA SER A 37 -10.39 -8.46 6.09
C SER A 37 -11.76 -9.14 6.11
N SER A 38 -12.73 -8.62 5.34
CA SER A 38 -14.07 -9.20 5.15
C SER A 38 -14.09 -10.24 4.02
N TYR A 39 -13.02 -10.35 3.23
CA TYR A 39 -12.90 -11.23 2.08
C TYR A 39 -11.49 -11.82 2.02
N THR A 40 -11.37 -13.11 1.69
CA THR A 40 -10.12 -13.89 1.68
C THR A 40 -8.99 -13.26 0.85
N LYS A 41 -9.32 -12.40 -0.13
CA LYS A 41 -8.39 -11.72 -1.04
C LYS A 41 -7.93 -10.33 -0.58
N ALA A 42 -8.57 -9.70 0.41
CA ALA A 42 -8.21 -8.37 0.87
C ALA A 42 -7.10 -8.44 1.93
N ARG A 43 -5.85 -8.67 1.50
CA ARG A 43 -4.68 -8.77 2.38
C ARG A 43 -3.67 -7.67 2.06
N VAL A 44 -3.11 -7.03 3.09
CA VAL A 44 -1.95 -6.16 2.94
C VAL A 44 -0.69 -7.02 2.78
N LEU A 45 0.17 -6.67 1.82
CA LEU A 45 1.43 -7.35 1.54
C LEU A 45 2.64 -6.48 1.89
N CYS A 46 2.51 -5.16 1.72
CA CYS A 46 3.56 -4.20 2.02
C CYS A 46 2.96 -2.88 2.53
N LEU A 47 3.78 -2.08 3.22
CA LEU A 47 3.36 -0.85 3.87
C LEU A 47 4.49 0.19 3.81
N ALA A 48 4.13 1.46 3.67
CA ALA A 48 5.01 2.59 3.84
C ALA A 48 4.25 3.75 4.50
N TRP A 49 4.97 4.65 5.15
CA TRP A 49 4.42 5.90 5.65
C TRP A 49 4.63 7.01 4.63
N GLN A 50 3.58 7.76 4.31
CA GLN A 50 3.72 9.03 3.58
C GLN A 50 4.05 10.16 4.54
N ASN A 51 3.47 10.10 5.74
CA ASN A 51 3.77 10.95 6.88
C ASN A 51 3.30 10.25 8.16
N ARG A 52 3.51 10.87 9.33
CA ARG A 52 3.12 10.35 10.66
C ARG A 52 1.64 9.95 10.78
N HIS A 53 0.77 10.43 9.89
CA HIS A 53 -0.66 10.21 9.95
C HIS A 53 -1.22 9.42 8.75
N THR A 54 -0.40 9.15 7.73
CA THR A 54 -0.87 8.59 6.47
C THR A 54 -0.10 7.34 6.10
N ALA A 55 -0.79 6.20 6.18
CA ALA A 55 -0.26 4.89 5.85
C ALA A 55 -0.62 4.50 4.40
N VAL A 56 0.36 4.05 3.63
CA VAL A 56 0.23 3.58 2.24
C VAL A 56 0.43 2.07 2.21
N ALA A 57 -0.62 1.32 1.87
CA ALA A 57 -0.62 -0.14 1.88
C ALA A 57 -0.73 -0.72 0.46
N GLY A 58 0.20 -1.59 0.08
CA GLY A 58 0.09 -2.42 -1.11
C GLY A 58 -0.65 -3.72 -0.81
N MET A 59 -1.57 -4.10 -1.70
CA MET A 59 -2.53 -5.16 -1.46
C MET A 59 -2.25 -6.43 -2.27
N ALA A 60 -2.85 -7.55 -1.84
CA ALA A 60 -2.98 -8.80 -2.61
C ALA A 60 -4.07 -8.72 -3.72
N GLU A 61 -4.32 -7.51 -4.19
CA GLU A 61 -5.18 -7.13 -5.30
C GLU A 61 -4.44 -5.99 -6.04
N PRO A 62 -4.83 -5.63 -7.28
CA PRO A 62 -4.13 -4.61 -8.07
C PRO A 62 -4.41 -3.18 -7.58
N THR A 63 -4.40 -2.96 -6.26
CA THR A 63 -4.71 -1.70 -5.61
C THR A 63 -3.66 -1.33 -4.56
N ILE A 64 -3.48 -0.03 -4.39
CA ILE A 64 -2.86 0.58 -3.24
C ILE A 64 -3.96 1.30 -2.46
N ARG A 65 -3.97 1.13 -1.15
CA ARG A 65 -4.94 1.76 -0.25
C ARG A 65 -4.22 2.69 0.70
N VAL A 66 -4.70 3.92 0.81
CA VAL A 66 -4.10 4.94 1.68
C VAL A 66 -5.07 5.26 2.80
N TRP A 67 -4.57 5.25 4.03
CA TRP A 67 -5.37 5.42 5.24
C TRP A 67 -4.85 6.60 6.05
N ASP A 68 -5.75 7.44 6.53
CA ASP A 68 -5.45 8.39 7.60
C ASP A 68 -5.67 7.67 8.93
N ILE A 69 -4.61 7.52 9.72
CA ILE A 69 -4.65 6.73 10.96
C ILE A 69 -5.33 7.47 12.11
N ARG A 70 -5.42 8.81 12.06
CA ARG A 70 -6.07 9.60 13.12
C ARG A 70 -7.58 9.47 13.02
N SER A 71 -8.09 9.68 11.82
CA SER A 71 -9.52 9.56 11.47
C SER A 71 -9.95 8.13 11.21
N GLN A 72 -9.00 7.22 10.99
CA GLN A 72 -9.21 5.80 10.70
C GLN A 72 -10.00 5.58 9.39
N ARG A 73 -9.88 6.51 8.45
CA ARG A 73 -10.61 6.48 7.18
C ARG A 73 -9.67 6.11 6.04
N LEU A 74 -10.21 5.34 5.10
CA LEU A 74 -9.60 5.15 3.79
C LEU A 74 -9.66 6.50 3.05
N VAL A 75 -8.49 7.10 2.79
CA VAL A 75 -8.36 8.37 2.07
C VAL A 75 -8.56 8.13 0.58
N THR A 76 -7.85 7.16 0.02
CA THR A 76 -7.95 6.84 -1.40
C THR A 76 -7.63 5.38 -1.70
N ARG A 77 -8.18 4.90 -2.81
CA ARG A 77 -7.84 3.62 -3.43
C ARG A 77 -7.31 3.92 -4.83
N MET A 78 -6.05 3.58 -5.06
CA MET A 78 -5.37 3.74 -6.33
C MET A 78 -5.32 2.36 -7.01
N THR A 79 -5.78 2.26 -8.25
CA THR A 79 -5.97 0.96 -8.92
C THR A 79 -5.18 0.91 -10.21
N LEU A 80 -4.55 -0.22 -10.51
CA LEU A 80 -3.91 -0.42 -11.81
C LEU A 80 -4.97 -0.33 -12.92
N GLY A 81 -4.71 0.52 -13.92
CA GLY A 81 -5.66 0.78 -15.01
C GLY A 81 -6.05 -0.48 -15.79
N LYS A 82 -7.19 -0.43 -16.50
CA LYS A 82 -7.70 -1.56 -17.31
C LYS A 82 -6.71 -1.97 -18.42
N ASP A 83 -5.83 -1.09 -18.86
CA ASP A 83 -4.89 -1.36 -19.95
C ASP A 83 -3.85 -2.44 -19.58
N THR A 84 -3.52 -2.59 -18.30
CA THR A 84 -2.67 -3.67 -17.79
C THR A 84 -3.30 -5.07 -17.94
N LYS A 85 -4.61 -5.17 -18.19
CA LYS A 85 -5.29 -6.45 -18.48
C LYS A 85 -5.04 -6.95 -19.91
N ARG A 86 -4.67 -6.07 -20.86
CA ARG A 86 -4.49 -6.42 -22.28
C ARG A 86 -3.23 -7.24 -22.57
N ARG A 87 -2.26 -7.30 -21.65
CA ARG A 87 -0.94 -7.94 -21.85
C ARG A 87 -0.86 -9.42 -21.46
N GLY A 88 -1.98 -10.14 -21.48
CA GLY A 88 -1.99 -11.59 -21.29
C GLY A 88 -1.93 -12.02 -19.81
N GLY A 89 -3.05 -12.50 -19.31
CA GLY A 89 -3.12 -13.24 -18.04
C GLY A 89 -4.11 -12.65 -17.03
N SER A 90 -5.12 -13.47 -16.70
CA SER A 90 -6.12 -13.32 -15.62
C SER A 90 -5.52 -13.40 -14.20
N ARG A 91 -4.18 -13.35 -14.05
CA ARG A 91 -3.57 -13.40 -12.73
C ARG A 91 -3.69 -12.03 -12.08
N GLU A 92 -4.45 -11.96 -10.99
CA GLU A 92 -4.59 -10.78 -10.12
C GLU A 92 -3.19 -10.23 -9.82
N ALA A 93 -2.92 -8.98 -10.22
CA ALA A 93 -1.62 -8.38 -9.97
C ALA A 93 -1.52 -8.04 -8.47
N LEU A 94 -0.39 -8.41 -7.86
CA LEU A 94 -0.13 -8.20 -6.43
C LEU A 94 0.86 -7.05 -6.28
N ILE A 95 0.64 -6.18 -5.30
CA ILE A 95 1.58 -5.10 -4.97
C ILE A 95 2.51 -5.60 -3.85
N TRP A 96 3.75 -5.93 -4.22
CA TRP A 96 4.74 -6.52 -3.30
C TRP A 96 5.59 -5.50 -2.57
N ALA A 97 5.78 -4.33 -3.16
CA ALA A 97 6.57 -3.27 -2.57
C ALA A 97 5.91 -1.92 -2.85
N VAL A 98 5.93 -1.05 -1.84
CA VAL A 98 5.58 0.37 -1.94
C VAL A 98 6.67 1.19 -1.28
N LYS A 99 6.97 2.34 -1.86
CA LYS A 99 7.86 3.35 -1.29
C LYS A 99 7.25 4.72 -1.51
N VAL A 100 7.33 5.58 -0.51
CA VAL A 100 6.99 7.00 -0.65
C VAL A 100 8.28 7.79 -0.84
N LEU A 101 8.32 8.64 -1.87
CA LEU A 101 9.45 9.52 -2.17
C LEU A 101 9.36 10.79 -1.32
N HIS A 102 10.47 11.53 -1.21
CA HIS A 102 10.50 12.82 -0.51
C HIS A 102 9.52 13.85 -1.12
N SER A 103 9.19 13.73 -2.41
CA SER A 103 8.17 14.55 -3.07
C SER A 103 6.74 14.25 -2.60
N GLY A 104 6.53 13.13 -1.90
CA GLY A 104 5.21 12.59 -1.56
C GLY A 104 4.68 11.58 -2.58
N ASP A 105 5.30 11.47 -3.77
CA ASP A 105 4.93 10.49 -4.79
C ASP A 105 5.15 9.07 -4.30
N ILE A 106 4.35 8.16 -4.84
CA ILE A 106 4.38 6.75 -4.46
C ILE A 106 4.93 5.93 -5.61
N VAL A 107 5.87 5.05 -5.30
CA VAL A 107 6.42 4.05 -6.21
C VAL A 107 6.00 2.68 -5.74
N SER A 108 5.55 1.82 -6.67
CA SER A 108 5.18 0.44 -6.32
C SER A 108 5.73 -0.58 -7.29
N GLY A 109 6.18 -1.71 -6.77
CA GLY A 109 6.55 -2.90 -7.53
C GLY A 109 5.48 -3.98 -7.45
N TYR A 110 5.20 -4.65 -8.56
CA TYR A 110 4.15 -5.68 -8.63
C TYR A 110 4.62 -7.00 -9.23
N SER A 111 3.80 -8.04 -9.06
CA SER A 111 4.11 -9.44 -9.40
C SER A 111 4.47 -9.72 -10.87
N ARG A 112 4.35 -8.75 -11.78
CA ARG A 112 4.75 -8.87 -13.19
C ARG A 112 6.10 -8.20 -13.50
N GLY A 113 6.82 -7.73 -12.48
CA GLY A 113 8.14 -7.12 -12.63
C GLY A 113 8.13 -5.72 -13.25
N GLU A 114 7.02 -5.01 -13.19
CA GLU A 114 6.95 -3.61 -13.65
C GLU A 114 6.86 -2.67 -12.43
N VAL A 115 7.21 -1.40 -12.64
CA VAL A 115 7.21 -0.36 -11.60
C VAL A 115 6.19 0.70 -11.98
N MET A 116 5.36 1.07 -11.02
CA MET A 116 4.32 2.08 -11.20
C MET A 116 4.63 3.31 -10.36
N PHE A 117 4.33 4.47 -10.94
CA PHE A 117 4.39 5.76 -10.26
C PHE A 117 2.98 6.30 -10.08
N TRP A 118 2.72 6.83 -8.89
CA TRP A 118 1.45 7.40 -8.48
C TRP A 118 1.68 8.79 -7.89
N ASP A 119 0.76 9.70 -8.17
CA ASP A 119 0.83 11.06 -7.66
C ASP A 119 0.52 11.08 -6.15
N GLY A 120 1.43 11.69 -5.40
CA GLY A 120 1.36 11.82 -3.95
C GLY A 120 0.18 12.64 -3.42
N ASN A 121 -0.53 13.40 -4.27
CA ASN A 121 -1.65 14.26 -3.90
C ASN A 121 -2.92 13.48 -3.51
N LEU A 122 -2.90 12.14 -3.54
CA LEU A 122 -3.94 11.25 -3.05
C LEU A 122 -5.35 11.51 -3.61
N SER A 123 -5.46 12.12 -4.78
CA SER A 123 -6.74 12.33 -5.45
C SER A 123 -7.51 11.00 -5.62
N ALA A 124 -8.85 11.08 -5.63
CA ALA A 124 -9.68 9.90 -5.77
C ALA A 124 -9.51 9.27 -7.17
N ASN A 125 -9.59 7.93 -7.24
CA ASN A 125 -9.63 7.16 -8.50
C ASN A 125 -8.42 7.38 -9.44
N GLN A 126 -7.21 7.44 -8.89
CA GLN A 126 -6.01 7.49 -9.72
C GLN A 126 -5.74 6.16 -10.45
N SER A 127 -5.23 6.30 -11.67
CA SER A 127 -4.63 5.21 -12.44
C SER A 127 -3.12 5.41 -12.51
N ALA A 128 -2.37 4.34 -12.30
CA ALA A 128 -0.92 4.41 -12.32
C ALA A 128 -0.34 4.58 -13.72
N ARG A 129 0.80 5.26 -13.79
CA ARG A 129 1.66 5.26 -15.00
C ARG A 129 2.74 4.21 -14.80
N GLY A 130 2.72 3.19 -15.65
CA GLY A 130 3.63 2.06 -15.57
C GLY A 130 4.79 2.17 -16.52
N ARG A 131 5.99 1.85 -16.03
CA ARG A 131 7.15 1.57 -16.88
C ARG A 131 7.67 0.18 -16.55
N ARG A 132 7.77 -0.66 -17.58
CA ARG A 132 8.54 -1.91 -17.48
C ARG A 132 10.00 -1.52 -17.59
N LEU A 133 10.78 -1.85 -16.55
CA LEU A 133 12.22 -1.82 -16.66
C LEU A 133 12.57 -3.02 -17.54
N ASP A 134 12.92 -2.77 -18.81
CA ASP A 134 13.56 -3.79 -19.62
C ASP A 134 14.96 -3.98 -19.04
N SER A 135 15.33 -5.23 -18.78
CA SER A 135 16.68 -5.58 -18.38
C SER A 135 17.52 -5.67 -19.65
N ARG A 136 17.85 -4.53 -20.26
CA ARG A 136 19.05 -4.44 -21.10
C ARG A 136 20.23 -4.16 -20.18
N CYS A 137 20.72 -5.24 -19.58
CA CYS A 137 22.09 -5.32 -19.12
C CYS A 137 22.95 -5.82 -20.29
#